data_AF-A0A090RWL5-F1
#
_entry.id   AF-A0A090RWL5-F1
#
_cell.length_a   1.000
_cell.length_b   1.000
_cell.length_c   1.000
_cell.angle_alpha   90.00
_cell.angle_beta   90.00
_cell.angle_gamma   90.00
#
_symmetry.space_group_name_H-M   'P 1'
#
loop_
_entity.id
_entity.type
_entity.pdbx_description
1 polymer ?
#
loop_
_entity_poly.entity_id
_entity_poly.type
_entity_poly.pdbx_seq_one_letter_code
_entity_poly.pdbx_strand_id
1 'polypeptide(L)'
;MKNDKITPSVETQQEAMKIAKATQKPGQTKEQTKLIAQGIEKGIAQYKKQQKERKRQADKALKKQKRTKQQAQQETAVDQQTAR
;
A
#
# COMPACT_ATOMS: atom_id res chain seq x y z
N MET A 1 8.51 21.11 7.58
CA MET A 1 8.17 19.71 7.25
C MET A 1 6.72 19.67 6.83
N LYS A 2 6.40 19.16 5.63
CA LYS A 2 5.01 19.08 5.18
C LYS A 2 4.36 17.93 5.94
N ASN A 3 3.59 18.27 6.98
CA ASN A 3 2.69 17.33 7.64
C ASN A 3 1.54 17.08 6.66
N ASP A 4 1.79 16.27 5.64
CA ASP A 4 0.72 15.65 4.86
C ASP A 4 0.02 14.70 5.82
N LYS A 5 -0.91 15.25 6.61
CA LYS A 5 -1.95 14.46 7.27
C LYS A 5 -2.58 13.70 6.12
N ILE A 6 -2.28 12.41 6.03
CA ILE A 6 -2.91 11.52 5.06
C ILE A 6 -4.36 11.47 5.50
N THR A 7 -5.15 12.39 4.96
CA THR A 7 -6.59 12.42 5.14
C THR A 7 -7.11 11.21 4.39
N PRO A 8 -7.69 10.23 5.09
CA PRO A 8 -8.23 9.05 4.43
C PRO A 8 -9.33 9.50 3.47
N SER A 9 -9.40 8.82 2.32
CA SER A 9 -10.41 9.09 1.29
C SER A 9 -11.82 9.08 1.90
N VAL A 10 -12.71 9.89 1.35
CA VAL A 10 -14.14 9.92 1.71
C VAL A 10 -14.75 8.52 1.67
N GLU A 11 -14.36 7.71 0.69
CA GLU A 11 -14.78 6.30 0.59
C GLU A 11 -14.37 5.49 1.82
N THR A 12 -13.16 5.70 2.35
CA THR A 12 -12.67 4.98 3.53
C THR A 12 -13.42 5.39 4.79
N GLN A 13 -13.78 6.66 4.90
CA GLN A 13 -14.61 7.17 5.99
C GLN A 13 -16.03 6.59 5.93
N GLN A 14 -16.63 6.53 4.73
CA GLN A 14 -17.96 5.97 4.51
C GLN A 14 -18.00 4.46 4.80
N GLU A 15 -17.00 3.71 4.31
CA GLU A 15 -16.86 2.28 4.59
C GLU A 15 -16.71 2.02 6.10
N ALA A 16 -15.86 2.79 6.76
CA ALA A 16 -15.64 2.67 8.20
C ALA A 16 -16.92 2.96 9.01
N MET A 17 -17.68 3.99 8.62
CA MET A 17 -18.98 4.30 9.22
C MET A 17 -20.02 3.21 8.97
N LYS A 18 -20.04 2.61 7.77
CA LYS A 18 -20.94 1.50 7.42
C LYS A 18 -20.63 0.26 8.26
N ILE A 19 -19.35 -0.09 8.39
CA ILE A 19 -18.91 -1.22 9.22
C ILE A 19 -19.23 -0.95 10.69
N ALA A 20 -18.90 0.23 11.22
CA ALA A 20 -19.18 0.60 12.60
C ALA A 20 -20.68 0.46 12.93
N LYS A 21 -21.55 0.97 12.05
CA LYS A 21 -23.02 0.83 12.19
C LYS A 21 -23.49 -0.62 12.11
N ALA A 22 -22.93 -1.42 11.19
CA ALA A 22 -23.27 -2.84 11.07
C ALA A 22 -22.88 -3.64 12.32
N THR A 23 -21.82 -3.21 13.04
CA THR A 23 -21.35 -3.83 14.28
C THR A 23 -21.88 -3.16 15.56
N GLN A 24 -22.82 -2.22 15.43
CA GLN A 24 -23.36 -1.46 16.55
C GLN A 24 -24.09 -2.39 17.54
N LYS A 25 -23.75 -2.27 18.83
CA LYS A 25 -24.44 -3.00 19.90
C LYS A 25 -25.61 -2.19 20.46
N PRO A 26 -26.68 -2.84 20.97
CA PRO A 26 -27.75 -2.14 21.69
C PRO A 26 -27.18 -1.30 22.84
N GLY A 27 -27.69 -0.06 22.99
CA GLY A 27 -27.21 0.89 24.00
C GLY A 27 -25.97 1.70 23.61
N GLN A 28 -25.35 1.45 22.46
CA GLN A 28 -24.21 2.25 21.98
C GLN A 28 -24.66 3.64 21.50
N THR A 29 -23.99 4.69 21.99
CA THR A 29 -24.25 6.08 21.58
C THR A 29 -23.68 6.39 20.20
N LYS A 30 -24.22 7.41 19.53
CA LYS A 30 -23.72 7.85 18.23
C LYS A 30 -22.24 8.25 18.26
N GLU A 31 -21.79 8.84 19.36
CA GLU A 31 -20.39 9.22 19.54
C GLU A 31 -19.47 8.00 19.66
N GLN A 32 -19.90 6.96 20.39
CA GLN A 32 -19.16 5.70 20.49
C GLN A 32 -19.05 5.03 19.12
N THR A 33 -20.14 4.97 18.34
CA THR A 33 -20.10 4.44 16.97
C THR A 33 -19.13 5.26 16.10
N LYS A 34 -19.09 6.58 16.25
CA LYS A 34 -18.16 7.46 15.53
C LYS A 34 -16.70 7.20 15.91
N LEU A 35 -16.40 6.95 17.18
CA LEU A 35 -15.05 6.60 17.64
C LEU A 35 -14.60 5.25 17.05
N ILE A 36 -15.51 4.27 17.00
CA ILE A 36 -15.23 2.97 16.36
C ILE A 36 -14.97 3.16 14.86
N ALA A 37 -15.78 3.97 14.18
CA ALA A 37 -15.57 4.29 12.77
C ALA A 37 -14.19 4.92 12.53
N GLN A 38 -13.76 5.87 13.37
CA GLN A 38 -12.41 6.46 13.28
C GLN A 38 -11.30 5.41 13.47
N GLY A 39 -11.50 4.42 14.34
CA GLY A 39 -10.57 3.31 14.51
C GLY A 39 -10.46 2.44 13.25
N ILE A 40 -11.60 2.06 12.68
CA ILE A 40 -11.67 1.25 11.45
C ILE A 40 -11.05 2.02 10.27
N GLU A 41 -11.36 3.31 10.14
CA GLU A 41 -10.83 4.21 9.12
C GLU A 41 -9.29 4.25 9.15
N LYS A 42 -8.71 4.43 10.35
CA LYS A 42 -7.25 4.40 10.55
C LYS A 42 -6.64 3.05 10.16
N GLY A 43 -7.30 1.95 10.55
CA GLY A 43 -6.86 0.59 10.21
C GLY A 43 -6.81 0.36 8.70
N ILE A 44 -7.86 0.72 7.98
CA ILE A 44 -7.93 0.60 6.51
C ILE A 44 -6.83 1.46 5.85
N ALA A 45 -6.66 2.70 6.31
CA ALA A 45 -5.65 3.60 5.78
C ALA A 45 -4.22 3.05 5.97
N GLN A 46 -3.91 2.55 7.16
CA GLN A 46 -2.61 1.94 7.47
C GLN A 46 -2.35 0.70 6.61
N TYR A 47 -3.35 -0.17 6.46
CA TYR A 47 -3.22 -1.38 5.63
C TYR A 47 -2.96 -1.02 4.16
N LYS A 48 -3.74 -0.11 3.58
CA LYS A 48 -3.54 0.34 2.18
C LYS A 48 -2.15 0.95 1.97
N LYS A 49 -1.64 1.71 2.96
CA LYS A 49 -0.29 2.28 2.92
C LYS A 49 0.79 1.20 2.87
N GLN A 50 0.71 0.21 3.77
CA GLN A 50 1.66 -0.91 3.81
C GLN A 50 1.63 -1.73 2.51
N GLN A 51 0.45 -1.96 1.95
CA GLN A 51 0.30 -2.67 0.67
C GLN A 51 0.93 -1.92 -0.49
N LYS A 52 0.71 -0.59 -0.58
CA LYS A 52 1.34 0.25 -1.62
C LYS A 52 2.86 0.24 -1.51
N GLU A 53 3.38 0.29 -0.29
CA GLU A 53 4.82 0.22 -0.05
C GLU A 53 5.41 -1.13 -0.46
N ARG A 54 4.77 -2.24 -0.07
CA ARG A 54 5.16 -3.60 -0.46
C ARG A 54 5.19 -3.76 -1.97
N LYS A 55 4.14 -3.31 -2.67
CA LYS A 55 4.08 -3.36 -4.14
C LYS A 55 5.23 -2.57 -4.78
N ARG A 56 5.51 -1.37 -4.28
CA ARG A 56 6.64 -0.55 -4.76
C ARG A 56 7.99 -1.24 -4.56
N GLN A 57 8.19 -1.93 -3.44
CA GLN A 57 9.42 -2.69 -3.19
C GLN A 57 9.56 -3.87 -4.15
N ALA A 58 8.47 -4.62 -4.38
CA ALA A 58 8.44 -5.72 -5.35
C ALA A 58 8.75 -5.24 -6.78
N ASP A 59 8.15 -4.12 -7.21
CA ASP A 59 8.39 -3.54 -8.53
C ASP A 59 9.87 -3.11 -8.70
N LYS A 60 10.47 -2.52 -7.65
CA LYS A 60 11.89 -2.17 -7.64
C LYS A 60 12.78 -3.41 -7.76
N ALA A 61 12.46 -4.47 -7.03
CA ALA A 61 13.21 -5.73 -7.09
C ALA A 61 13.12 -6.37 -8.49
N LEU A 62 11.91 -6.44 -9.06
CA LEU A 62 11.69 -6.95 -10.41
C LEU A 62 12.48 -6.16 -11.45
N LYS A 63 12.46 -4.82 -11.35
CA LYS A 63 13.21 -3.94 -12.27
C LYS A 63 14.72 -4.12 -12.11
N LYS A 64 15.22 -4.30 -10.89
CA LYS A 64 16.65 -4.58 -10.63
C LYS A 64 17.06 -5.92 -11.26
N GLN A 65 16.28 -6.99 -11.03
CA GLN A 65 16.55 -8.30 -11.63
C GLN A 65 16.53 -8.27 -13.15
N LYS A 66 15.56 -7.60 -13.78
CA LYS A 66 15.50 -7.45 -15.24
C LYS A 66 16.74 -6.74 -15.79
N ARG A 67 17.19 -5.66 -15.14
CA ARG A 67 18.42 -4.94 -15.53
C ARG A 67 19.67 -5.81 -15.41
N THR A 68 19.85 -6.52 -14.30
CA THR A 68 21.00 -7.43 -14.10
C THR A 68 21.03 -8.54 -15.15
N LYS A 69 19.87 -9.14 -15.48
CA LYS A 69 19.79 -10.15 -16.55
C LYS A 69 20.17 -9.58 -17.91
N GLN A 70 19.71 -8.38 -18.24
CA GLN A 70 20.06 -7.70 -19.50
C GLN A 70 21.56 -7.38 -19.58
N GLN A 71 22.17 -6.92 -18.48
CA GLN A 71 23.61 -6.65 -18.41
C GLN A 71 24.44 -7.92 -18.59
N ALA A 72 24.09 -8.99 -17.88
CA ALA A 72 24.78 -10.28 -18.03
C ALA A 72 24.68 -10.83 -19.46
N GLN A 73 23.53 -10.67 -20.12
CA GLN A 73 23.36 -11.05 -21.53
C GLN A 73 24.22 -10.20 -22.47
N GLN A 74 24.34 -8.90 -22.23
CA GLN A 74 25.21 -8.02 -23.01
C GLN A 74 26.69 -8.37 -22.82
N GLU A 75 27.13 -8.64 -21.59
CA GLU A 75 28.51 -9.07 -21.31
C GLU A 75 28.86 -10.38 -22.03
N THR A 76 27.99 -11.39 -22.00
CA THR A 76 28.20 -12.65 -22.74
C THR A 76 28.20 -12.50 -24.26
N ALA A 77 27.55 -11.46 -24.81
CA ALA A 77 27.53 -11.21 -26.26
C ALA A 77 28.82 -10.52 -26.72
N VAL A 78 29.36 -9.60 -25.91
CA VAL A 78 30.61 -8.89 -26.20
C VAL A 78 31.81 -9.83 -26.12
N ASP A 79 31.85 -10.73 -25.14
CA ASP A 79 32.95 -11.69 -24.97
C ASP A 79 33.04 -12.68 -26.16
N GLN A 80 31.90 -13.13 -26.68
CA GLN A 80 31.83 -14.01 -27.87
C GLN A 80 32.21 -13.31 -29.19
N GLN A 81 32.09 -11.98 -29.27
CA GLN A 81 32.54 -11.20 -30.44
C GLN A 81 34.03 -10.87 -30.39
N THR A 82 34.63 -10.82 -29.21
CA THR A 82 36.05 -10.47 -29.04
C THR A 82 36.96 -11.71 -29.15
N ALA A 83 36.40 -12.92 -28.97
CA ALA A 83 37.10 -14.20 -29.10
C ALA A 83 37.10 -14.81 -30.53
N ARG A 84 36.67 -14.05 -31.54
CA ARG A 84 36.73 -14.42 -32.97
C ARG A 84 37.69 -13.51 -33.71
#